data_AF-A0A4Q3HH42-F1
#
_entry.id   AF-A0A4Q3HH42-F1
#
_cell.length_a   1.000
_cell.length_b   1.000
_cell.length_c   1.000
_cell.angle_alpha   90.00
_cell.angle_beta   90.00
_cell.angle_gamma   90.00
#
_symmetry.space_group_name_H-M   'P 1'
#
loop_
_entity.id
_entity.type
_entity.pdbx_description
1 polymer ?
#
loop_
_entity_poly.entity_id
_entity_poly.type
_entity_poly.pdbx_seq_one_letter_code
_entity_poly.pdbx_strand_id
1 'polypeptide(L)' 'MPAFKTLDDLTDIAGKRILVRVDLNVPVSDGKVTDATRIERVAPT' A
#
# COMPACT_ATOMS: atom_id res chain seq x y z
N MET A 1 -21.27 10.22 10.60
CA MET A 1 -20.54 9.24 9.77
C MET A 1 -19.84 8.29 10.72
N PRO A 2 -19.87 6.96 10.52
CA PRO A 2 -19.08 6.06 11.35
C PRO A 2 -17.59 6.37 11.16
N ALA A 3 -16.84 6.40 12.25
CA ALA A 3 -15.38 6.49 12.18
C ALA A 3 -14.84 5.14 11.70
N PHE A 4 -14.04 5.15 10.64
CA PHE A 4 -13.31 3.96 10.20
C PHE A 4 -12.06 3.80 11.06
N LYS A 5 -11.69 2.55 11.37
CA LYS A 5 -10.40 2.27 12.01
C LYS A 5 -9.26 2.56 11.04
N THR A 6 -8.20 3.19 11.53
CA THR A 6 -6.95 3.41 10.78
C THR A 6 -5.91 2.33 11.11
N LEU A 7 -4.73 2.43 10.50
CA LEU A 7 -3.60 1.56 10.85
C LEU A 7 -3.12 1.78 12.29
N ASP A 8 -3.25 2.99 12.81
CA ASP A 8 -2.85 3.34 14.18
C ASP A 8 -3.73 2.67 15.25
N ASP A 9 -4.93 2.21 14.87
CA ASP A 9 -5.85 1.47 15.75
C ASP A 9 -5.54 -0.04 15.83
N LEU A 10 -4.58 -0.54 15.04
CA LEU A 10 -4.26 -1.97 14.97
C LEU A 10 -3.30 -2.39 16.08
N THR A 11 -3.71 -3.40 16.87
CA THR A 11 -2.87 -4.06 17.87
C THR A 11 -2.60 -5.52 17.50
N ASP A 12 -1.54 -6.11 18.06
CA ASP A 12 -1.24 -7.55 17.99
C ASP A 12 -1.08 -8.14 16.57
N ILE A 13 -0.59 -7.35 15.61
CA ILE A 13 -0.50 -7.77 14.20
C ILE A 13 0.75 -8.58 13.85
N ALA A 14 1.74 -8.63 14.75
CA ALA A 14 2.99 -9.35 14.52
C ALA A 14 2.73 -10.83 14.17
N GLY A 15 3.36 -11.32 13.10
CA GLY A 15 3.20 -12.70 12.61
C GLY A 15 1.89 -12.98 11.86
N LYS A 16 1.00 -12.01 11.68
CA LYS A 16 -0.21 -12.16 10.88
C LYS A 16 0.06 -11.83 9.42
N ARG A 17 -0.68 -12.50 8.52
CA ARG A 17 -0.73 -12.13 7.09
C ARG A 17 -1.82 -11.11 6.89
N ILE A 18 -1.46 -9.94 6.37
CA ILE A 18 -2.37 -8.82 6.13
C ILE A 18 -2.49 -8.60 4.62
N LEU A 19 -3.73 -8.42 4.15
CA LEU A 19 -3.99 -8.02 2.78
C LEU A 19 -4.03 -6.49 2.70
N VAL A 20 -3.08 -5.91 1.96
CA VAL A 20 -3.04 -4.47 1.70
C VAL A 20 -3.47 -4.23 0.25
N ARG A 21 -4.55 -3.47 0.06
CA ARG A 21 -4.99 -3.03 -1.26
C ARG A 21 -4.26 -1.74 -1.62
N VAL A 22 -3.53 -1.76 -2.73
CA VAL A 22 -2.63 -0.68 -3.14
C VAL A 22 -2.95 -0.20 -4.56
N ASP A 23 -2.59 1.06 -4.86
CA ASP A 23 -2.63 1.60 -6.21
C ASP A 23 -1.26 1.43 -6.89
N LEU A 24 -1.16 0.44 -7.77
CA LEU A 24 0.05 0.14 -8.55
C LEU A 24 -0.13 0.41 -10.05
N ASN A 25 -1.12 1.23 -10.42
CA ASN A 25 -1.31 1.60 -11.82
C ASN A 25 -0.23 2.61 -12.24
N VAL A 26 0.96 2.10 -12.60
CA VAL A 26 2.16 2.86 -12.99
C VAL A 26 2.42 2.75 -14.49
N PRO A 27 3.07 3.76 -15.10
CA PRO A 27 3.48 3.67 -16.49
C PRO A 27 4.63 2.65 -16.66
N VAL A 28 4.53 1.83 -17.70
CA VAL A 28 5.49 0.79 -18.06
C VAL A 28 5.84 0.92 -19.54
N SER A 29 7.14 0.89 -19.87
CA SER A 29 7.67 0.78 -21.23
C SER A 29 8.66 -0.36 -21.29
N ASP A 30 8.55 -1.22 -22.31
CA ASP A 30 9.47 -2.34 -22.55
C ASP A 30 9.64 -3.26 -21.32
N GLY A 31 8.55 -3.47 -20.59
CA GLY A 31 8.53 -4.27 -19.36
C GLY A 31 9.18 -3.60 -18.15
N LYS A 32 9.57 -2.33 -18.22
CA LYS A 32 10.18 -1.56 -17.14
C LYS A 32 9.27 -0.41 -16.70
N VAL A 33 9.16 -0.23 -15.39
CA VAL A 33 8.47 0.93 -14.80
C VAL A 33 9.26 2.20 -15.12
N THR A 34 8.60 3.21 -15.67
CA THR A 34 9.24 4.49 -16.02
C THR A 34 9.00 5.58 -14.98
N ASP A 35 7.99 5.42 -14.13
CA ASP A 35 7.73 6.27 -12.96
C ASP A 35 7.30 5.40 -11.77
N ALA A 36 8.12 5.37 -10.74
CA ALA A 36 7.92 4.56 -9.54
C ALA A 36 7.13 5.28 -8.43
N THR A 37 6.70 6.53 -8.62
CA THR A 37 6.11 7.37 -7.57
C THR A 37 4.97 6.67 -6.82
N ARG A 38 4.08 5.94 -7.50
CA ARG A 38 2.96 5.23 -6.83
C ARG A 38 3.42 4.05 -5.98
N ILE A 39 4.49 3.37 -6.40
CA ILE A 39 5.10 2.27 -5.63
C ILE A 39 5.75 2.86 -4.37
N GLU A 40 6.55 3.90 -4.53
CA GLU A 40 7.29 4.54 -3.43
C GLU A 40 6.37 5.11 -2.35
N ARG A 41 5.24 5.70 -2.75
CA ARG A 41 4.24 6.25 -1.82
C ARG A 41 3.52 5.20 -0.97
N VAL A 42 3.50 3.94 -1.40
CA VAL A 42 2.86 2.84 -0.67
C VAL A 42 3.80 2.22 0.37
N ALA A 43 5.13 2.31 0.17
CA ALA A 43 6.11 1.66 1.04
C ALA A 43 6.03 1.98 2.55
N PRO A 44 5.62 3.20 2.99
CA PRO A 44 5.47 3.49 4.42
C PRO A 44 4.21 2.91 5.08
N THR A 45 3.30 2.31 4.31
CA THR A 45 2.05 1.70 4.80
C THR A 45 2.32 0.38 5.50
#